data_AF-A0A842SP13-F1
#
_entry.id   AF-A0A842SP13-F1
#
_cell.length_a   1.000
_cell.length_b   1.000
_cell.length_c   1.000
_cell.angle_alpha   90.00
_cell.angle_beta   90.00
_cell.angle_gamma   90.00
#
_symmetry.space_group_name_H-M   'P 1'
#
loop_
_entity.id
_entity.type
_entity.pdbx_description
1 polymer ?
#
loop_
_entity_poly.entity_id
_entity_poly.type
_entity_poly.pdbx_seq_one_letter_code
_entity_poly.pdbx_strand_id
1 'polypeptide(L)'
;MKSSSNSISNSLLRADWDSLANLLYSVENGIEGNDPQSIKLRARLGVVRIIIYENLKTWNGNNTIDASFLIASYKTIKKLEKEYDSRGIKNRQFLILLRLLLTKFEQQKLIAKKPLAAIAEFGKMKEVVGHGRDPL
;
A
#
# COMPACT_ATOMS: atom_id res chain seq x y z
N MET A 1 -7.28 25.53 -22.40
CA MET A 1 -7.79 24.19 -22.00
C MET A 1 -7.01 23.67 -20.79
N LYS A 2 -7.47 23.99 -19.57
CA LYS A 2 -6.96 23.48 -18.28
C LYS A 2 -8.17 23.35 -17.35
N SER A 3 -8.82 22.19 -17.26
CA SER A 3 -9.93 22.01 -16.32
C SER A 3 -10.22 20.55 -15.97
N SER A 4 -10.02 19.62 -16.90
CA SER A 4 -10.42 18.21 -16.72
C SER A 4 -9.57 17.44 -15.71
N SER A 5 -8.25 17.64 -15.67
CA SER A 5 -7.36 16.85 -14.80
C SER A 5 -7.53 17.13 -13.30
N ASN A 6 -7.86 18.38 -12.92
CA ASN A 6 -8.09 18.72 -11.51
C ASN A 6 -9.43 18.15 -11.00
N SER A 7 -10.43 17.99 -11.87
CA SER A 7 -11.74 17.47 -11.47
C SER A 7 -11.68 15.97 -11.13
N ILE A 8 -10.92 15.17 -11.91
CA ILE A 8 -10.79 13.72 -11.70
C ILE A 8 -9.97 13.43 -10.45
N SER A 9 -8.84 14.13 -10.24
CA SER A 9 -8.04 13.99 -9.03
C SER A 9 -8.84 14.37 -7.78
N ASN A 10 -9.63 15.45 -7.82
CA ASN A 10 -10.47 15.85 -6.68
C ASN A 10 -11.63 14.88 -6.43
N SER A 11 -12.26 14.34 -7.48
CA SER A 11 -13.30 13.32 -7.35
C SER A 11 -12.74 12.01 -6.76
N LEU A 12 -11.54 11.59 -7.17
CA LEU A 12 -10.90 10.38 -6.65
C LEU A 12 -10.42 10.54 -5.19
N LEU A 13 -9.96 11.74 -4.80
CA LEU A 13 -9.65 12.02 -3.39
C LEU A 13 -10.90 11.95 -2.49
N ARG A 14 -12.07 12.32 -3.02
CA ARG A 14 -13.37 12.27 -2.33
C ARG A 14 -14.09 10.92 -2.43
N ALA A 15 -13.67 10.03 -3.32
CA ALA A 15 -14.25 8.70 -3.45
C ALA A 15 -14.11 7.90 -2.14
N ASP A 16 -15.13 7.11 -1.83
CA ASP A 16 -15.09 6.19 -0.68
C ASP A 16 -14.06 5.06 -0.90
N TRP A 17 -13.71 4.38 0.18
CA TRP A 17 -12.65 3.37 0.18
C TRP A 17 -13.00 2.14 -0.66
N ASP A 18 -14.27 1.75 -0.71
CA ASP A 18 -14.72 0.60 -1.50
C ASP A 18 -14.64 0.90 -3.00
N SER A 19 -15.06 2.09 -3.42
CA SER A 19 -14.90 2.57 -4.80
C SER A 19 -13.43 2.59 -5.22
N LEU A 20 -12.53 3.04 -4.35
CA LEU A 20 -11.09 3.06 -4.60
C LEU A 20 -10.48 1.64 -4.66
N ALA A 21 -10.95 0.75 -3.80
CA ALA A 21 -10.56 -0.66 -3.77
C ALA A 21 -10.98 -1.40 -5.05
N ASN A 22 -12.18 -1.13 -5.56
CA ASN A 22 -12.65 -1.68 -6.84
C ASN A 22 -11.86 -1.12 -8.02
N LEU A 23 -11.55 0.18 -8.00
CA LEU A 23 -10.77 0.83 -9.05
C LEU A 23 -9.36 0.21 -9.16
N LEU A 24 -8.71 -0.13 -8.04
CA LEU A 24 -7.40 -0.80 -7.99
C LEU A 24 -7.32 -2.07 -8.83
N TYR A 25 -8.41 -2.85 -8.89
CA TYR A 25 -8.47 -4.08 -9.69
C TYR A 25 -8.67 -3.81 -11.18
N SER A 26 -9.46 -2.79 -11.51
CA SER A 26 -9.81 -2.45 -12.89
C SER A 26 -8.69 -1.75 -13.67
N VAL A 27 -7.81 -1.02 -12.98
CA VAL A 27 -6.81 -0.19 -13.64
C VAL A 27 -5.67 -1.03 -14.19
N GLU A 28 -5.35 -0.81 -15.47
CA GLU A 28 -4.23 -1.44 -16.15
C GLU A 28 -2.89 -1.02 -15.56
N ASN A 29 -1.97 -1.98 -15.43
CA ASN A 29 -0.62 -1.71 -14.95
C ASN A 29 0.30 -1.11 -16.02
N GLY A 30 -0.07 -1.16 -17.31
CA GLY A 30 0.70 -0.59 -18.41
C GLY A 30 1.99 -1.33 -18.77
N ILE A 31 2.24 -2.52 -18.21
CA ILE A 31 3.43 -3.34 -18.53
C ILE A 31 3.11 -4.34 -19.63
N GLU A 32 3.68 -4.09 -20.80
CA GLU A 32 3.56 -4.94 -21.98
C GLU A 32 4.71 -5.95 -22.07
N GLY A 33 4.60 -6.92 -22.99
CA GLY A 33 5.66 -7.90 -23.28
C GLY A 33 5.72 -9.11 -22.33
N ASN A 34 6.38 -10.18 -22.78
CA ASN A 34 6.51 -11.45 -22.04
C ASN A 34 7.95 -11.77 -21.64
N ASP A 35 8.84 -10.78 -21.64
CA ASP A 35 10.19 -10.99 -21.15
C ASP A 35 10.19 -11.23 -19.62
N PRO A 36 11.21 -11.93 -19.08
CA PRO A 36 11.28 -12.25 -17.65
C PRO A 36 11.20 -11.03 -16.72
N GLN A 37 11.71 -9.88 -17.16
CA GLN A 37 11.72 -8.65 -16.36
C GLN A 37 10.33 -8.02 -16.30
N SER A 38 9.56 -8.07 -17.38
CA SER A 38 8.17 -7.60 -17.43
C SER A 38 7.23 -8.51 -16.65
N ILE A 39 7.43 -9.84 -16.73
CA ILE A 39 6.70 -10.81 -15.91
C ILE A 39 6.94 -10.55 -14.42
N LYS A 40 8.20 -10.39 -14.02
CA LYS A 40 8.58 -10.11 -12.63
C LYS A 40 7.98 -8.79 -12.14
N LEU A 41 7.98 -7.76 -12.98
CA LEU A 41 7.41 -6.46 -12.64
C LEU A 41 5.88 -6.56 -12.47
N ARG A 42 5.17 -7.24 -13.38
CA ARG A 42 3.72 -7.49 -13.26
C ARG A 42 3.38 -8.24 -11.98
N ALA A 43 4.12 -9.31 -11.66
CA ALA A 43 3.91 -10.08 -10.44
C ALA A 43 4.06 -9.19 -9.20
N ARG A 44 5.10 -8.37 -9.15
CA ARG A 44 5.32 -7.43 -8.04
C ARG A 44 4.19 -6.39 -7.94
N LEU A 45 3.72 -5.84 -9.06
CA LEU A 45 2.57 -4.93 -9.04
C LEU A 45 1.27 -5.62 -8.60
N GLY A 46 1.10 -6.89 -8.95
CA GLY A 46 0.01 -7.73 -8.44
C GLY A 46 0.05 -7.83 -6.91
N VAL A 47 1.22 -8.06 -6.33
CA VAL A 47 1.40 -8.08 -4.86
C VAL A 47 1.10 -6.71 -4.25
N VAL A 48 1.59 -5.61 -4.83
CA VAL A 48 1.30 -4.25 -4.37
C VAL A 48 -0.21 -3.98 -4.39
N ARG A 49 -0.90 -4.37 -5.47
CA ARG A 49 -2.35 -4.25 -5.61
C ARG A 49 -3.08 -4.98 -4.49
N ILE A 50 -2.74 -6.25 -4.23
CA ILE A 50 -3.36 -7.06 -3.19
C ILE A 50 -3.15 -6.44 -1.81
N ILE A 51 -1.91 -6.08 -1.46
CA ILE A 51 -1.60 -5.50 -0.15
C ILE A 51 -2.40 -4.22 0.09
N ILE A 52 -2.44 -3.33 -0.90
CA ILE A 52 -3.18 -2.07 -0.76
C ILE A 52 -4.68 -2.34 -0.66
N TYR A 53 -5.22 -3.21 -1.51
CA TYR A 53 -6.64 -3.59 -1.49
C TYR A 53 -7.07 -4.12 -0.12
N GLU A 54 -6.34 -5.08 0.44
CA GLU A 54 -6.66 -5.64 1.76
C GLU A 54 -6.65 -4.56 2.85
N ASN A 55 -5.70 -3.62 2.80
CA ASN A 55 -5.67 -2.50 3.74
C ASN A 55 -6.86 -1.55 3.54
N LEU A 56 -7.22 -1.23 2.30
CA LEU A 56 -8.37 -0.37 2.00
C LEU A 56 -9.67 -0.95 2.56
N LYS A 57 -9.91 -2.27 2.42
CA LYS A 57 -11.11 -2.92 2.97
C LYS A 57 -11.21 -2.81 4.49
N THR A 58 -10.07 -2.82 5.18
CA THR A 58 -10.05 -2.69 6.65
C THR A 58 -10.28 -1.27 7.14
N TRP A 59 -10.17 -0.27 6.25
CA TRP A 59 -10.41 1.14 6.57
C TRP A 59 -11.86 1.54 6.38
N ASN A 60 -12.77 0.79 6.99
CA ASN A 60 -14.18 1.10 6.96
C ASN A 60 -14.56 2.10 8.07
N GLY A 61 -13.99 3.32 8.01
CA GLY A 61 -14.52 4.49 8.74
C GLY A 61 -13.74 4.98 9.97
N ASN A 62 -12.64 4.34 10.36
CA ASN A 62 -11.78 4.78 11.48
C ASN A 62 -10.84 5.96 11.12
N ASN A 63 -10.79 6.37 9.84
CA ASN A 63 -10.03 7.52 9.30
C ASN A 63 -8.57 7.62 9.77
N THR A 64 -7.96 6.46 9.98
CA THR A 64 -6.62 6.34 10.54
C THR A 64 -5.78 5.40 9.71
N ILE A 65 -4.48 5.69 9.63
CA ILE A 65 -3.52 4.88 8.89
C ILE A 65 -2.30 4.55 9.75
N ASP A 66 -1.80 3.32 9.62
CA ASP A 66 -0.57 2.92 10.27
C ASP A 66 0.64 3.65 9.66
N ALA A 67 1.48 4.26 10.50
CA ALA A 67 2.62 5.04 10.04
C ALA A 67 3.65 4.20 9.26
N SER A 68 3.87 2.93 9.66
CA SER A 68 4.79 2.04 8.97
C SER A 68 4.25 1.66 7.58
N PHE A 69 2.93 1.46 7.47
CA PHE A 69 2.26 1.24 6.20
C PHE A 69 2.41 2.47 5.28
N LEU A 70 2.12 3.69 5.78
CA LEU A 70 2.28 4.91 4.99
C LEU A 70 3.70 5.07 4.43
N ILE A 71 4.71 4.87 5.28
CA ILE A 71 6.13 4.96 4.87
C ILE A 71 6.46 3.89 3.83
N ALA A 72 5.99 2.66 4.02
CA ALA A 72 6.22 1.56 3.08
C ALA A 72 5.55 1.83 1.72
N SER A 73 4.31 2.34 1.71
CA SER A 73 3.60 2.76 0.50
C SER A 73 4.34 3.87 -0.24
N TYR A 74 4.78 4.92 0.47
CA TYR A 74 5.56 6.01 -0.12
C TYR A 74 6.83 5.50 -0.82
N LYS A 75 7.64 4.70 -0.10
CA LYS A 75 8.89 4.13 -0.63
C LYS A 75 8.63 3.22 -1.83
N THR A 76 7.59 2.42 -1.77
CA THR A 76 7.19 1.50 -2.85
C THR A 76 6.81 2.28 -4.09
N ILE A 77 5.95 3.29 -3.97
CA ILE A 77 5.51 4.13 -5.10
C ILE A 77 6.72 4.83 -5.74
N LYS A 78 7.61 5.43 -4.93
CA LYS A 78 8.84 6.07 -5.45
C LYS A 78 9.75 5.10 -6.22
N LYS A 79 9.84 3.84 -5.77
CA LYS A 79 10.60 2.81 -6.49
C LYS A 79 9.92 2.44 -7.81
N LEU A 80 8.59 2.31 -7.81
CA LEU A 80 7.82 2.04 -9.02
C LEU A 80 7.93 3.17 -10.04
N GLU A 81 7.88 4.44 -9.61
CA GLU A 81 8.09 5.60 -10.50
C GLU A 81 9.41 5.48 -11.26
N LYS A 82 10.52 5.25 -10.53
CA LYS A 82 11.85 5.09 -11.12
C LYS A 82 11.93 3.93 -12.11
N GLU A 83 11.26 2.82 -11.80
CA GLU A 83 11.26 1.64 -12.69
C GLU A 83 10.39 1.82 -13.93
N TYR A 84 9.30 2.58 -13.84
CA TYR A 84 8.51 2.96 -15.01
C TYR A 84 9.30 3.92 -15.92
N ASP A 85 9.99 4.90 -15.31
CA ASP A 85 10.84 5.84 -16.04
C ASP A 85 12.00 5.12 -16.75
N SER A 86 12.74 4.27 -16.05
CA SER A 86 13.90 3.56 -16.63
C SER A 86 13.53 2.59 -17.74
N ARG A 87 12.28 2.08 -17.73
CA ARG A 87 11.76 1.16 -18.75
C ARG A 87 10.94 1.85 -19.84
N GLY A 88 10.79 3.17 -19.78
CA GLY A 88 10.02 3.94 -20.78
C GLY A 88 8.52 3.62 -20.81
N ILE A 89 7.94 3.14 -19.70
CA ILE A 89 6.53 2.76 -19.63
C ILE A 89 5.65 4.02 -19.66
N LYS A 90 4.82 4.13 -20.70
CA LYS A 90 3.97 5.30 -20.97
C LYS A 90 2.58 5.22 -20.32
N ASN A 91 1.98 4.04 -20.26
CA ASN A 91 0.70 3.85 -19.58
C ASN A 91 0.92 3.83 -18.06
N ARG A 92 0.54 4.94 -17.39
CA ARG A 92 0.83 5.19 -15.97
C ARG A 92 -0.42 5.23 -15.10
N GLN A 93 -1.57 4.76 -15.58
CA GLN A 93 -2.84 4.84 -14.84
C GLN A 93 -2.74 4.22 -13.44
N PHE A 94 -2.14 3.02 -13.32
CA PHE A 94 -1.94 2.38 -12.02
C PHE A 94 -1.06 3.21 -11.09
N LEU A 95 0.03 3.77 -11.59
CA LEU A 95 0.94 4.60 -10.82
C LEU A 95 0.27 5.92 -10.35
N ILE A 96 -0.55 6.51 -11.21
CA ILE A 96 -1.35 7.70 -10.88
C ILE A 96 -2.35 7.37 -9.76
N LEU A 97 -3.05 6.22 -9.86
CA LEU A 97 -3.95 5.77 -8.80
C LEU A 97 -3.22 5.58 -7.46
N LEU A 98 -2.05 4.94 -7.47
CA LEU A 98 -1.25 4.76 -6.26
C LEU A 98 -0.84 6.09 -5.62
N ARG A 99 -0.49 7.10 -6.42
CA ARG A 99 -0.17 8.44 -5.90
C ARG A 99 -1.38 9.14 -5.29
N LEU A 100 -2.55 9.01 -5.91
CA LEU A 100 -3.78 9.57 -5.37
C LEU A 100 -4.17 8.91 -4.04
N LEU A 101 -4.02 7.59 -3.95
CA LEU A 101 -4.19 6.85 -2.69
C LEU A 101 -3.22 7.36 -1.61
N LEU A 102 -1.95 7.56 -1.95
CA LEU A 102 -0.96 8.09 -1.02
C LEU A 102 -1.34 9.48 -0.51
N THR A 103 -1.80 10.38 -1.39
CA THR A 103 -2.30 11.70 -0.96
C THR A 103 -3.52 11.58 -0.05
N LYS A 104 -4.42 10.62 -0.33
CA LYS A 104 -5.57 10.35 0.55
C LYS A 104 -5.11 9.81 1.92
N PHE A 105 -4.08 8.98 1.95
CA PHE A 105 -3.46 8.45 3.17
C PHE A 105 -2.80 9.53 4.02
N GLU A 106 -2.11 10.48 3.39
CA GLU A 106 -1.48 11.63 4.07
C GLU A 106 -2.50 12.55 4.76
N GLN A 107 -3.77 12.51 4.34
CA GLN A 107 -4.87 13.27 4.95
C GLN A 107 -5.50 12.54 6.15
N GLN A 108 -5.15 11.28 6.40
CA GLN A 108 -5.68 10.49 7.52
C GLN A 108 -4.89 10.73 8.81
N LYS A 109 -5.53 10.44 9.95
CA LYS A 109 -4.83 10.48 11.26
C LYS A 109 -3.82 9.34 11.35
N LEU A 110 -2.57 9.65 11.66
CA LEU A 110 -1.54 8.62 11.82
C LEU A 110 -1.71 7.88 13.15
N ILE A 111 -1.67 6.55 13.08
CA ILE A 111 -1.51 5.67 14.22
C ILE A 111 -0.12 5.05 14.13
N ALA A 112 0.68 5.24 15.19
CA ALA A 112 1.87 4.43 15.39
C ALA A 112 1.46 3.18 16.19
N LYS A 113 1.52 1.99 15.58
CA LYS A 113 1.51 0.76 16.36
C LYS A 113 2.74 0.77 17.27
N LYS A 114 2.55 0.90 18.58
CA LYS A 114 3.65 0.86 19.55
C LYS A 114 4.27 -0.54 19.53
N PRO A 115 5.57 -0.70 19.19
CA PRO A 115 6.22 -2.00 19.25
C PRO A 115 6.30 -2.57 20.68
N LEU A 116 6.18 -1.73 21.71
CA LEU A 116 6.26 -2.13 23.12
C LEU A 116 5.19 -3.15 23.54
N ALA A 117 3.99 -3.12 22.95
CA ALA A 117 2.96 -4.12 23.26
C ALA A 117 3.33 -5.53 22.78
N ALA A 118 3.97 -5.62 21.60
CA ALA A 118 4.45 -6.89 21.05
C ALA A 118 5.70 -7.41 21.79
N ILE A 119 6.58 -6.51 22.25
CA ILE A 119 7.75 -6.89 23.07
C ILE A 119 7.32 -7.42 24.44
N ALA A 120 6.28 -6.83 25.05
CA ALA A 120 5.73 -7.32 26.33
C ALA A 120 5.12 -8.72 26.22
N GLU A 121 4.42 -9.04 25.11
CA GLU A 121 3.94 -10.40 24.85
C GLU A 121 5.08 -11.39 24.56
N PHE A 122 6.11 -10.99 23.83
CA PHE A 122 7.32 -11.82 23.64
C PHE A 122 8.08 -12.08 24.94
N GLY A 123 8.14 -11.10 25.85
CA GLY A 123 8.71 -11.25 27.19
C GLY A 123 7.96 -12.30 28.01
N LYS A 124 6.62 -12.25 28.01
CA LYS A 124 5.77 -13.25 28.67
C LYS A 124 5.93 -14.65 28.07
N MET A 125 6.02 -14.78 26.74
CA MET A 125 6.26 -16.08 26.09
C MET A 125 7.65 -16.65 26.43
N LYS A 126 8.68 -15.81 26.58
CA LYS A 126 10.02 -16.26 27.00
C LYS A 126 10.05 -16.71 28.47
N GLU A 127 9.31 -16.07 29.36
CA GLU A 127 9.20 -16.50 30.77
C GLU A 127 8.50 -17.87 30.89
N VAL A 128 7.46 -18.13 30.08
CA VAL A 128 6.76 -19.43 30.06
C VAL A 128 7.66 -20.57 29.55
N VAL A 129 8.56 -20.29 28.61
CA VAL A 129 9.52 -21.30 28.10
C VAL A 129 10.72 -21.48 29.05
N GLY A 130 11.10 -20.44 29.80
CA GLY A 130 12.18 -20.48 30.78
C GLY A 130 11.85 -21.27 32.06
N HIS A 131 10.58 -21.33 32.45
CA HIS A 131 10.12 -22.08 33.62
C HIS A 131 9.61 -23.51 33.32
N GLY A 132 9.72 -23.97 32.07
CA GLY A 132 9.37 -25.36 31.68
C GLY A 132 10.47 -26.40 31.99
N ARG A 133 11.55 -26.01 32.68
CA ARG A 133 12.55 -26.94 33.23
C ARG A 133 12.61 -26.77 34.73
N ASP A 134 11.59 -27.28 35.42
CA ASP A 134 11.81 -27.71 36.79
C ASP A 134 12.67 -28.99 36.77
N PRO A 135 13.71 -29.08 37.60
CA PRO A 135 14.51 -30.28 37.76
C PRO A 135 13.77 -31.24 38.72
N LEU A 136 13.27 -32.34 38.19
CA LEU A 136 13.05 -33.59 38.93
C LEU A 136 13.52 -34.76 38.05
#